data_AF-H2P4K0-F1
#
_entry.id   AF-H2P4K0-F1
#
_cell.length_a   1.000
_cell.length_b   1.000
_cell.length_c   1.000
_cell.angle_alpha   90.00
_cell.angle_beta   90.00
_cell.angle_gamma   90.00
#
_symmetry.space_group_name_H-M   'P 1'
#
loop_
_entity.id
_entity.type
_entity.pdbx_description
1 polymer ?
#
loop_
_entity_poly.entity_id
_entity_poly.type
_entity_poly.pdbx_seq_one_letter_code
_entity_poly.pdbx_strand_id
1 'polypeptide(L)'
;MEPPNLYPVKLYVYDLSKGLARRLSPIMLGKQLEGIWHTSIVVHKDEFFFGSGGISSCPPGGTLLGPPDSVVDVGSTEVTEEIFLEYLSSLGESLFRGEAYNLFEHNCNTFSNEVAQFLTGRKIPSYITDLPSEVLSTSNQNRLRPRPRFRPPRPRPFFVRPFRQSDVPAPLRPRPVGTSSGLRPARGPAAMAVAAQAARRKERVLCLFDVDGTLTPARQKIDPEVATFLQKLRSRVQIGVVGGSDYCKIAEQLGDGDEVIEKFDYVFAENGTVQYKHGRLLSKQTIQNHLGEELLQDLINFCLSYMALLRLPKKRGTFIEFRNGMLNISPIGRSCTLEERIEFSELDKKEKIREKFVEALKTEFAGKGLRFSRGGMISFDVFPEGWDKRYCLDSLDQDSFDTIHFFGNETSPGGNDFEIFADPRTVGHSVVSPQDTVQRCREIFFPETAHEA
;
A
#
# COMPACT_ATOMS: atom_id res chain seq x y z
N MET A 1 24.03 19.71 -57.91
CA MET A 1 23.21 18.94 -56.95
C MET A 1 23.51 19.53 -55.59
N GLU A 2 22.51 20.10 -54.92
CA GLU A 2 22.63 20.39 -53.49
C GLU A 2 22.90 19.06 -52.76
N PRO A 3 23.73 19.05 -51.69
CA PRO A 3 23.93 17.85 -50.90
C PRO A 3 22.57 17.38 -50.35
N PRO A 4 22.30 16.05 -50.32
CA PRO A 4 21.05 15.55 -49.75
C PRO A 4 20.93 16.04 -48.30
N ASN A 5 19.75 16.55 -47.93
CA ASN A 5 19.44 16.89 -46.55
C ASN A 5 19.38 15.58 -45.75
N LEU A 6 20.49 15.25 -45.10
CA LEU A 6 20.63 14.07 -44.27
C LEU A 6 20.27 14.41 -42.82
N TYR A 7 19.29 13.69 -42.28
CA TYR A 7 18.81 13.85 -40.92
C TYR A 7 19.34 12.71 -40.04
N PRO A 8 20.01 13.01 -38.91
CA PRO A 8 20.51 11.96 -38.02
C PRO A 8 19.36 11.24 -37.31
N VAL A 9 19.48 9.93 -37.21
CA VAL A 9 18.51 9.04 -36.55
C VAL A 9 19.19 8.39 -35.36
N LYS A 10 18.65 8.61 -34.16
CA LYS A 10 19.18 8.06 -32.91
C LYS A 10 18.16 7.14 -32.27
N LEU A 11 18.64 6.09 -31.61
CA LEU A 11 17.85 5.23 -30.75
C LEU A 11 18.17 5.60 -29.31
N TYR A 12 17.15 6.01 -28.56
CA TYR A 12 17.24 6.21 -27.13
C TYR A 12 16.87 4.90 -26.45
N VAL A 13 17.69 4.49 -25.47
CA VAL A 13 17.55 3.23 -24.76
C VAL A 13 17.43 3.52 -23.27
N TYR A 14 16.39 2.95 -22.67
CA TYR A 14 16.05 3.10 -21.27
C TYR A 14 16.04 1.74 -20.59
N ASP A 15 16.63 1.64 -19.40
CA ASP A 15 16.44 0.48 -18.52
C ASP A 15 15.26 0.73 -17.59
N LEU A 16 14.12 0.11 -17.89
CA LEU A 16 12.92 0.19 -17.06
C LEU A 16 13.14 -0.36 -15.65
N SER A 17 14.14 -1.21 -15.47
CA SER A 17 14.49 -1.76 -14.17
C SER A 17 15.44 -0.86 -13.38
N LYS A 18 16.01 0.19 -13.99
CA LYS A 18 17.01 1.08 -13.38
C LYS A 18 18.15 0.30 -12.67
N GLY A 19 18.63 -0.76 -13.31
CA GLY A 19 19.68 -1.64 -12.81
C GLY A 19 19.22 -2.78 -11.88
N LEU A 20 17.92 -2.84 -11.54
CA LEU A 20 17.37 -3.92 -10.71
C LEU A 20 17.39 -5.27 -11.43
N ALA A 21 17.17 -5.31 -12.75
CA ALA A 21 17.23 -6.56 -13.51
C ALA A 21 18.60 -7.22 -13.36
N ARG A 22 19.69 -6.43 -13.50
CA ARG A 22 21.07 -6.90 -13.31
C ARG A 22 21.31 -7.50 -11.93
N ARG A 23 20.73 -6.92 -10.88
CA ARG A 23 20.92 -7.35 -9.49
C ARG A 23 20.07 -8.58 -9.13
N LEU A 24 18.82 -8.62 -9.58
CA LEU A 24 17.82 -9.56 -9.09
C LEU A 24 17.62 -10.77 -10.01
N SER A 25 17.86 -10.64 -11.31
CA SER A 25 17.62 -11.73 -12.25
C SER A 25 18.47 -12.99 -11.98
N PRO A 26 19.73 -12.93 -11.48
CA PRO A 26 20.47 -14.16 -11.15
C PRO A 26 19.79 -14.97 -10.05
N ILE A 27 19.20 -14.27 -9.07
CA ILE A 27 18.52 -14.88 -7.92
C ILE A 27 17.14 -15.43 -8.35
N MET A 28 16.42 -14.68 -9.18
CA MET A 28 15.05 -15.00 -9.60
C MET A 28 14.99 -16.01 -10.74
N LEU A 29 15.79 -15.81 -11.79
CA LEU A 29 15.75 -16.54 -13.05
C LEU A 29 16.92 -17.51 -13.22
N GLY A 30 17.94 -17.47 -12.36
CA GLY A 30 19.17 -18.25 -12.55
C GLY A 30 20.01 -17.80 -13.75
N LYS A 31 19.68 -16.64 -14.35
CA LYS A 31 20.40 -16.00 -15.44
C LYS A 31 20.48 -14.50 -15.17
N GLN A 32 21.64 -13.90 -15.41
CA GLN A 32 21.81 -12.45 -15.35
C GLN A 32 21.21 -11.79 -16.61
N LEU A 33 20.36 -10.79 -16.42
CA LEU A 33 19.78 -9.92 -17.43
C LEU A 33 20.38 -8.53 -17.20
N GLU A 34 20.93 -7.91 -18.24
CA GLU A 34 21.62 -6.62 -18.08
C GLU A 34 20.68 -5.43 -17.87
N GLY A 35 19.42 -5.55 -18.25
CA GLY A 35 18.40 -4.51 -18.12
C GLY A 35 17.06 -4.97 -18.69
N ILE A 36 16.01 -4.20 -18.45
CA ILE A 36 14.72 -4.33 -19.16
C ILE A 36 14.62 -3.16 -20.13
N TRP A 37 14.95 -3.43 -21.39
CA TRP A 37 15.12 -2.39 -22.40
C TRP A 37 13.78 -1.87 -22.92
N HIS A 38 13.62 -0.55 -22.86
CA HIS A 38 12.61 0.22 -23.59
C HIS A 38 13.33 1.17 -24.54
N THR A 39 12.73 1.45 -25.70
CA THR A 39 13.39 2.24 -26.75
C THR A 39 12.46 3.24 -27.42
N SER A 40 13.06 4.29 -27.97
CA SER A 40 12.40 5.29 -28.80
C SER A 40 13.34 5.76 -29.91
N ILE A 41 12.77 6.30 -30.99
CA ILE A 41 13.53 6.85 -32.14
C ILE A 41 13.50 8.36 -32.09
N VAL A 42 14.67 8.99 -32.20
CA VAL A 42 14.83 10.43 -32.30
C VAL A 42 15.26 10.81 -33.72
N VAL A 43 14.42 11.58 -34.40
CA VAL A 43 14.64 12.11 -35.75
C VAL A 43 13.85 13.42 -35.88
N HIS A 44 14.29 14.34 -36.74
CA HIS A 44 13.60 15.65 -36.95
C HIS A 44 13.37 16.48 -35.67
N LYS A 45 14.20 16.27 -34.65
CA LYS A 45 14.15 16.91 -33.32
C LYS A 45 13.02 16.42 -32.40
N ASP A 46 12.32 15.35 -32.77
CA ASP A 46 11.32 14.72 -31.92
C ASP A 46 11.70 13.28 -31.59
N GLU A 47 11.25 12.82 -30.43
CA GLU A 47 11.36 11.46 -29.94
C GLU A 47 10.02 10.74 -30.08
N PHE A 48 10.03 9.62 -30.78
CA PHE A 48 8.84 8.82 -31.11
C PHE A 48 8.89 7.46 -30.42
N PHE A 49 7.77 7.06 -29.82
CA PHE A 49 7.63 5.81 -29.08
C PHE A 49 6.22 5.23 -29.21
N PHE A 50 6.03 3.97 -28.79
CA PHE A 50 4.78 3.23 -28.95
C PHE A 50 4.26 2.67 -27.62
N GLY A 51 3.08 3.09 -27.19
CA GLY A 51 2.46 2.61 -25.95
C GLY A 51 1.05 2.06 -26.16
N SER A 52 0.37 1.78 -25.05
CA SER A 52 -1.05 1.39 -25.05
C SER A 52 -1.99 2.47 -25.60
N GLY A 53 -1.52 3.71 -25.71
CA GLY A 53 -2.22 4.81 -26.37
C GLY A 53 -1.93 4.94 -27.88
N GLY A 54 -1.12 4.05 -28.45
CA GLY A 54 -0.64 4.13 -29.83
C GLY A 54 0.73 4.79 -29.95
N ILE A 55 1.05 5.27 -31.15
CA ILE A 55 2.28 6.02 -31.41
C ILE A 55 2.16 7.41 -30.79
N SER A 56 3.22 7.88 -30.14
CA SER A 56 3.28 9.21 -29.53
C SER A 56 4.65 9.82 -29.74
N SER A 57 4.72 11.16 -29.66
CA SER A 57 5.96 11.90 -29.76
C SER A 57 6.11 12.95 -28.66
N CYS A 58 7.35 13.32 -28.39
CA CYS A 58 7.71 14.40 -27.47
C CYS A 58 9.09 14.98 -27.82
N PRO A 59 9.49 16.12 -27.24
CA PRO A 59 10.88 16.57 -27.35
C PRO A 59 11.86 15.52 -26.78
N PRO A 60 13.09 15.40 -27.31
CA PRO A 60 14.05 14.38 -26.88
C PRO A 60 14.36 14.43 -25.39
N GLY A 61 14.19 13.29 -24.70
CA GLY A 61 14.29 13.16 -23.25
C GLY A 61 13.08 13.71 -22.48
N GLY A 62 12.01 14.06 -23.19
CA GLY A 62 10.76 14.59 -22.64
C GLY A 62 9.75 13.51 -22.23
N THR A 63 10.12 12.24 -22.36
CA THR A 63 9.29 11.13 -21.86
C THR A 63 9.24 11.13 -20.33
N LEU A 64 8.24 10.45 -19.76
CA LEU A 64 8.15 10.23 -18.31
C LEU A 64 9.33 9.42 -17.74
N LEU A 65 10.19 8.84 -18.59
CA LEU A 65 11.37 8.08 -18.20
C LEU A 65 12.60 8.97 -17.96
N GLY A 66 12.51 10.27 -18.31
CA GLY A 66 13.59 11.23 -18.20
C GLY A 66 14.65 11.06 -19.30
N PRO A 67 15.93 11.42 -19.04
CA PRO A 67 16.99 11.26 -20.03
C PRO A 67 17.30 9.78 -20.30
N PRO A 68 17.72 9.42 -21.53
CA PRO A 68 18.04 8.05 -21.89
C PRO A 68 19.27 7.53 -21.14
N ASP A 69 19.23 6.26 -20.75
CA ASP A 69 20.36 5.58 -20.11
C ASP A 69 21.51 5.34 -21.11
N SER A 70 21.17 5.17 -22.40
CA SER A 70 22.16 5.21 -23.49
C SER A 70 21.54 5.67 -24.82
N VAL A 71 22.39 6.19 -25.70
CA VAL A 71 22.01 6.66 -27.04
C VAL A 71 22.83 5.90 -28.07
N VAL A 72 22.15 5.27 -29.02
CA VAL A 72 22.76 4.52 -30.12
C VAL A 72 22.55 5.29 -31.43
N ASP A 73 23.62 5.49 -32.18
CA ASP A 73 23.55 6.07 -33.53
C ASP A 73 23.08 5.00 -34.53
N VAL A 74 21.92 5.24 -35.15
CA VAL A 74 21.30 4.32 -36.11
C VAL A 74 21.64 4.73 -37.55
N GLY A 75 22.24 5.89 -37.77
CA GLY A 75 22.63 6.42 -39.07
C GLY A 75 21.89 7.71 -39.42
N SER A 76 21.76 7.96 -40.72
CA SER A 76 21.08 9.15 -41.24
C SER A 76 20.05 8.76 -42.29
N THR A 77 19.02 9.58 -42.46
CA THR A 77 17.94 9.39 -43.43
C THR A 77 17.81 10.61 -44.35
N GLU A 78 17.35 10.38 -45.58
CA GLU A 78 16.90 11.45 -46.49
C GLU A 78 15.38 11.65 -46.42
N VAL A 79 14.67 10.83 -45.63
CA VAL A 79 13.22 10.93 -45.45
C VAL A 79 12.89 12.23 -44.71
N THR A 80 12.13 13.10 -45.38
CA THR A 80 11.65 14.35 -44.82
C THR A 80 10.64 14.10 -43.69
N GLU A 81 10.51 15.05 -42.78
CA GLU A 81 9.56 15.00 -41.66
C GLU A 81 8.13 14.70 -42.11
N GLU A 82 7.66 15.34 -43.19
CA GLU A 82 6.30 15.14 -43.73
C GLU A 82 6.03 13.68 -44.11
N ILE A 83 6.87 13.10 -44.98
CA ILE A 83 6.81 11.68 -45.37
C ILE A 83 6.87 10.76 -44.14
N PHE A 84 7.71 11.10 -43.17
CA PHE A 84 7.84 10.30 -41.96
C PHE A 84 6.56 10.32 -41.09
N LEU A 85 5.92 11.48 -40.94
CA LEU A 85 4.67 11.60 -40.19
C LEU A 85 3.51 10.89 -40.89
N GLU A 86 3.43 10.94 -42.22
CA GLU A 86 2.46 10.15 -43.00
C GLU A 86 2.66 8.64 -42.77
N TYR A 87 3.92 8.20 -42.80
CA TYR A 87 4.27 6.81 -42.52
C TYR A 87 3.87 6.38 -41.10
N LEU A 88 4.15 7.21 -40.09
CA LEU A 88 3.74 6.95 -38.71
C LEU A 88 2.21 6.91 -38.57
N SER A 89 1.47 7.79 -39.25
CA SER A 89 0.01 7.76 -39.26
C SER A 89 -0.51 6.43 -39.80
N SER A 90 0.04 5.96 -40.93
CA SER A 90 -0.32 4.67 -41.51
C SER A 90 0.01 3.49 -40.59
N LEU A 91 1.17 3.52 -39.92
CA LEU A 91 1.55 2.53 -38.92
C LEU A 91 0.59 2.53 -37.72
N GLY A 92 0.21 3.70 -37.21
CA GLY A 92 -0.72 3.86 -36.09
C GLY A 92 -2.13 3.35 -36.41
N GLU A 93 -2.56 3.48 -37.66
CA GLU A 93 -3.84 2.93 -38.14
C GLU A 93 -3.80 1.43 -38.42
N SER A 94 -2.65 0.81 -38.55
CA SER A 94 -2.53 -0.60 -38.95
C SER A 94 -1.89 -1.44 -37.84
N LEU A 95 -0.56 -1.47 -37.80
CA LEU A 95 0.23 -2.36 -36.98
C LEU A 95 0.35 -1.85 -35.54
N PHE A 96 0.62 -0.56 -35.34
CA PHE A 96 0.96 0.06 -34.06
C PHE A 96 -0.22 0.84 -33.44
N ARG A 97 -1.40 0.18 -33.42
CA ARG A 97 -2.57 0.64 -32.67
C ARG A 97 -2.35 0.45 -31.17
N GLY A 98 -2.93 1.33 -30.35
CA GLY A 98 -2.82 1.24 -28.90
C GLY A 98 -3.31 -0.11 -28.34
N GLU A 99 -4.41 -0.65 -28.89
CA GLU A 99 -4.97 -1.94 -28.47
C GLU A 99 -4.11 -3.13 -28.87
N ALA A 100 -3.25 -2.97 -29.89
CA ALA A 100 -2.32 -4.01 -30.34
C ALA A 100 -1.04 -4.06 -29.50
N TYR A 101 -0.90 -3.20 -28.49
CA TYR A 101 0.28 -3.18 -27.64
C TYR A 101 0.38 -4.46 -26.80
N ASN A 102 1.50 -5.17 -26.93
CA ASN A 102 1.86 -6.35 -26.15
C ASN A 102 3.29 -6.22 -25.62
N LEU A 103 3.45 -6.28 -24.30
CA LEU A 103 4.72 -6.09 -23.62
C LEU A 103 5.86 -6.99 -24.12
N PHE A 104 5.58 -8.20 -24.62
CA PHE A 104 6.61 -9.16 -25.01
C PHE A 104 6.81 -9.27 -26.52
N GLU A 105 5.71 -9.22 -27.29
CA GLU A 105 5.73 -9.55 -28.71
C GLU A 105 5.55 -8.33 -29.62
N HIS A 106 5.00 -7.24 -29.10
CA HIS A 106 4.62 -6.08 -29.91
C HIS A 106 4.63 -4.77 -29.07
N ASN A 107 5.81 -4.19 -28.88
CA ASN A 107 6.09 -3.10 -27.94
C ASN A 107 6.97 -2.01 -28.58
N CYS A 108 7.48 -1.08 -27.77
CA CYS A 108 8.40 -0.04 -28.20
C CYS A 108 9.65 -0.53 -28.94
N ASN A 109 10.16 -1.72 -28.61
CA ASN A 109 11.36 -2.26 -29.24
C ASN A 109 11.06 -2.76 -30.65
N THR A 110 9.91 -3.42 -30.85
CA THR A 110 9.48 -3.81 -32.20
C THR A 110 9.12 -2.60 -33.05
N PHE A 111 8.51 -1.57 -32.45
CA PHE A 111 8.26 -0.28 -33.11
C PHE A 111 9.54 0.42 -33.54
N SER A 112 10.47 0.65 -32.61
CA SER A 112 11.75 1.31 -32.90
C SER A 112 12.56 0.53 -33.94
N ASN A 113 12.46 -0.80 -33.94
CA ASN A 113 13.11 -1.64 -34.93
C ASN A 113 12.46 -1.55 -36.33
N GLU A 114 11.14 -1.38 -36.42
CA GLU A 114 10.49 -1.06 -37.69
C GLU A 114 11.01 0.30 -38.14
N VAL A 115 10.74 1.35 -37.37
CA VAL A 115 11.02 2.73 -37.76
C VAL A 115 12.49 2.93 -38.14
N ALA A 116 13.43 2.31 -37.43
CA ALA A 116 14.85 2.30 -37.78
C ALA A 116 15.10 1.71 -39.19
N GLN A 117 14.44 0.60 -39.54
CA GLN A 117 14.55 -0.02 -40.85
C GLN A 117 13.95 0.86 -41.94
N PHE A 118 12.79 1.47 -41.70
CA PHE A 118 12.18 2.40 -42.66
C PHE A 118 13.10 3.61 -42.93
N LEU A 119 13.62 4.23 -41.88
CA LEU A 119 14.42 5.46 -41.99
C LEU A 119 15.83 5.22 -42.53
N THR A 120 16.48 4.13 -42.14
CA THR A 120 17.93 3.95 -42.35
C THR A 120 18.30 2.61 -42.99
N GLY A 121 17.35 1.69 -43.16
CA GLY A 121 17.60 0.30 -43.58
C GLY A 121 18.31 -0.56 -42.51
N ARG A 122 18.54 -0.03 -41.31
CA ARG A 122 19.23 -0.74 -40.22
C ARG A 122 18.26 -1.18 -39.14
N LYS A 123 18.63 -2.27 -38.45
CA LYS A 123 17.93 -2.77 -37.27
C LYS A 123 18.53 -2.19 -36.00
N ILE A 124 17.74 -2.15 -34.93
CA ILE A 124 18.26 -1.81 -33.60
C ILE A 124 19.11 -2.97 -33.04
N PRO A 125 19.95 -2.73 -32.01
CA PRO A 125 20.81 -3.77 -31.45
C PRO A 125 20.05 -5.03 -31.01
N SER A 126 20.54 -6.21 -31.37
CA SER A 126 19.82 -7.46 -31.17
C SER A 126 19.62 -7.83 -29.69
N TYR A 127 20.50 -7.39 -28.79
CA TYR A 127 20.31 -7.59 -27.34
C TYR A 127 19.03 -6.93 -26.79
N ILE A 128 18.45 -5.97 -27.51
CA ILE A 128 17.18 -5.31 -27.19
C ILE A 128 16.01 -6.13 -27.77
N THR A 129 16.11 -6.58 -29.02
CA THR A 129 15.05 -7.35 -29.71
C THR A 129 14.95 -8.79 -29.22
N ASP A 130 16.07 -9.37 -28.76
CA ASP A 130 16.17 -10.77 -28.34
C ASP A 130 15.85 -10.92 -26.85
N LEU A 131 15.78 -9.81 -26.09
CA LEU A 131 15.48 -9.81 -24.65
C LEU A 131 14.21 -10.60 -24.31
N PRO A 132 13.07 -10.47 -25.04
CA PRO A 132 11.90 -11.30 -24.79
C PRO A 132 12.19 -12.81 -24.93
N SER A 133 12.92 -13.22 -25.98
CA SER A 133 13.30 -14.63 -26.20
C SER A 133 14.29 -15.14 -25.16
N GLU A 134 15.21 -14.31 -24.68
CA GLU A 134 16.10 -14.64 -23.58
C GLU A 134 15.36 -14.85 -22.26
N VAL A 135 14.39 -13.99 -21.97
CA VAL A 135 13.51 -14.12 -20.81
C VAL A 135 12.66 -15.40 -20.94
N LEU A 136 12.11 -15.68 -22.12
CA LEU A 136 11.30 -16.88 -22.37
C LEU A 136 12.11 -18.18 -22.27
N SER A 137 13.34 -18.23 -22.78
CA SER A 137 14.19 -19.43 -22.81
C SER A 137 14.69 -19.89 -21.44
N THR A 138 14.97 -18.94 -20.53
CA THR A 138 15.38 -19.26 -19.14
C THR A 138 14.28 -19.96 -18.33
N SER A 139 13.02 -19.68 -18.66
CA SER A 139 11.84 -20.29 -18.04
C SER A 139 11.80 -21.82 -18.20
N ASN A 140 12.31 -22.35 -19.32
CA ASN A 140 12.29 -23.79 -19.62
C ASN A 140 13.47 -24.56 -19.01
N GLN A 141 14.64 -23.94 -18.84
CA GLN A 141 15.83 -24.59 -18.29
C GLN A 141 15.77 -24.81 -16.76
N ASN A 142 15.02 -23.98 -16.02
CA ASN A 142 14.91 -24.09 -14.57
C ASN A 142 14.08 -25.28 -14.06
N ARG A 143 13.46 -26.07 -14.95
CA ARG A 143 12.81 -27.34 -14.58
C ARG A 143 13.78 -28.51 -14.32
N LEU A 144 15.06 -28.39 -14.70
CA LEU A 144 15.98 -29.53 -14.78
C LEU A 144 17.22 -29.47 -13.85
N ARG A 145 17.35 -28.48 -12.97
CA ARG A 145 18.52 -28.40 -12.05
C ARG A 145 18.14 -28.64 -10.58
N PRO A 146 18.73 -29.65 -9.89
CA PRO A 146 18.61 -29.77 -8.45
C PRO A 146 19.42 -28.65 -7.77
N ARG A 147 18.78 -27.87 -6.89
CA ARG A 147 19.42 -26.77 -6.15
C ARG A 147 20.22 -27.29 -4.93
N PRO A 148 21.42 -26.75 -4.64
CA PRO A 148 22.16 -27.08 -3.43
C PRO A 148 21.52 -26.44 -2.18
N ARG A 149 21.45 -27.21 -1.08
CA ARG A 149 20.91 -26.75 0.21
C ARG A 149 21.81 -25.66 0.83
N PHE A 150 21.27 -24.45 0.98
CA PHE A 150 21.91 -23.37 1.73
C PHE A 150 21.75 -23.63 3.24
N ARG A 151 22.85 -23.69 4.00
CA ARG A 151 22.86 -23.64 5.47
C ARG A 151 23.25 -22.22 5.91
N PRO A 152 22.56 -21.60 6.88
CA PRO A 152 22.93 -20.28 7.36
C PRO A 152 24.18 -20.34 8.27
N PRO A 153 25.00 -19.28 8.34
CA PRO A 153 26.17 -19.23 9.21
C PRO A 153 25.77 -18.99 10.68
N ARG A 154 26.50 -19.61 11.61
CA ARG A 154 26.34 -19.41 13.06
C ARG A 154 27.01 -18.11 13.52
N PRO A 155 26.46 -17.38 14.50
CA PRO A 155 27.13 -16.22 15.07
C PRO A 155 28.32 -16.62 15.96
N ARG A 156 29.39 -15.83 15.93
CA ARG A 156 30.56 -15.95 16.83
C ARG A 156 30.29 -15.19 18.15
N PRO A 157 30.75 -15.69 19.31
CA PRO A 157 30.60 -14.99 20.57
C PRO A 157 31.71 -13.95 20.76
N PHE A 158 31.36 -12.76 21.26
CA PHE A 158 32.32 -11.80 21.78
C PHE A 158 32.78 -12.24 23.17
N PHE A 159 34.09 -12.35 23.33
CA PHE A 159 34.78 -12.58 24.60
C PHE A 159 35.19 -11.22 25.18
N VAL A 160 34.78 -10.91 26.41
CA VAL A 160 35.45 -9.91 27.26
C VAL A 160 35.62 -10.53 28.64
N ARG A 161 36.87 -10.57 29.13
CA ARG A 161 37.27 -11.10 30.45
C ARG A 161 37.21 -10.01 31.55
N PRO A 162 37.18 -10.40 32.83
CA PRO A 162 36.69 -9.56 33.93
C PRO A 162 37.81 -8.81 34.69
N PHE A 163 37.43 -7.78 35.44
CA PHE A 163 38.24 -7.23 36.54
C PHE A 163 37.46 -7.24 37.87
N ARG A 164 38.22 -7.44 38.96
CA ARG A 164 37.82 -7.85 40.31
C ARG A 164 37.24 -6.75 41.20
N GLN A 165 36.52 -7.23 42.22
CA GLN A 165 35.93 -6.58 43.40
C GLN A 165 36.92 -5.94 44.39
N SER A 166 36.45 -4.89 45.08
CA SER A 166 36.62 -4.54 46.50
C SER A 166 35.96 -3.15 46.70
N ASP A 167 35.13 -2.76 47.67
CA ASP A 167 34.75 -3.27 48.98
C ASP A 167 33.36 -2.67 49.36
N VAL A 168 32.67 -3.33 50.30
CA VAL A 168 31.42 -2.88 50.94
C VAL A 168 31.76 -2.14 52.24
N PRO A 169 30.93 -1.18 52.70
CA PRO A 169 30.36 -1.36 54.03
C PRO A 169 28.85 -1.09 54.15
N ALA A 170 28.30 -1.71 55.19
CA ALA A 170 26.90 -1.94 55.55
C ALA A 170 26.14 -0.69 56.10
N PRO A 171 24.81 -0.78 56.35
CA PRO A 171 23.95 0.36 56.62
C PRO A 171 23.81 0.68 58.12
N LEU A 172 23.58 1.96 58.44
CA LEU A 172 23.26 2.41 59.80
C LEU A 172 21.77 2.79 59.93
N ARG A 173 21.21 2.37 61.07
CA ARG A 173 19.83 2.52 61.57
C ARG A 173 19.58 3.91 62.23
N PRO A 174 18.31 4.25 62.59
CA PRO A 174 17.83 5.64 62.74
C PRO A 174 17.60 6.14 64.19
N ARG A 175 17.27 7.46 64.31
CA ARG A 175 16.52 8.23 65.36
C ARG A 175 17.33 9.37 66.05
N PRO A 176 16.72 10.36 66.76
CA PRO A 176 15.29 10.70 66.97
C PRO A 176 14.89 12.21 66.83
N VAL A 177 13.56 12.42 66.83
CA VAL A 177 12.70 13.54 67.29
C VAL A 177 13.34 14.82 67.88
N GLY A 178 12.82 15.97 67.42
CA GLY A 178 12.83 17.25 68.14
C GLY A 178 11.55 18.05 67.87
N THR A 179 10.81 18.35 68.93
CA THR A 179 9.58 19.16 68.98
C THR A 179 9.89 20.66 68.97
N SER A 180 9.08 21.48 68.30
CA SER A 180 8.65 22.78 68.88
C SER A 180 7.35 23.30 68.25
N SER A 181 6.58 23.92 69.12
CA SER A 181 5.22 24.44 69.04
C SER A 181 5.09 25.76 68.29
N GLY A 182 3.94 26.00 67.65
CA GLY A 182 3.56 27.34 67.17
C GLY A 182 2.17 27.43 66.52
N LEU A 183 1.14 27.58 67.35
CA LEU A 183 -0.10 28.38 67.18
C LEU A 183 -0.91 28.33 65.85
N ARG A 184 -2.16 27.89 66.01
CA ARG A 184 -3.34 28.14 65.12
C ARG A 184 -3.67 29.65 64.99
N PRO A 185 -4.46 30.06 63.98
CA PRO A 185 -5.90 30.12 64.20
C PRO A 185 -6.74 29.39 63.13
N ALA A 186 -7.96 29.08 63.55
CA ALA A 186 -9.02 28.36 62.86
C ALA A 186 -9.36 28.90 61.45
N ARG A 187 -9.55 27.99 60.49
CA ARG A 187 -10.46 28.20 59.36
C ARG A 187 -11.68 27.29 59.56
N GLY A 188 -12.84 27.93 59.66
CA GLY A 188 -14.13 27.29 59.90
C GLY A 188 -14.66 26.47 58.71
N PRO A 189 -15.89 25.92 58.82
CA PRO A 189 -16.41 24.86 57.94
C PRO A 189 -16.72 25.28 56.50
N ALA A 190 -16.37 26.49 56.07
CA ALA A 190 -16.73 27.03 54.77
C ALA A 190 -15.83 26.56 53.61
N ALA A 191 -14.67 25.94 53.88
CA ALA A 191 -13.75 25.46 52.84
C ALA A 191 -14.10 24.06 52.29
N MET A 192 -15.00 23.32 52.95
CA MET A 192 -15.46 21.99 52.48
C MET A 192 -16.68 22.05 51.54
N ALA A 193 -17.38 23.18 51.48
CA ALA A 193 -18.59 23.32 50.67
C ALA A 193 -18.35 23.82 49.24
N VAL A 194 -17.16 24.38 48.93
CA VAL A 194 -16.82 24.87 47.57
C VAL A 194 -16.16 23.78 46.71
N ALA A 195 -15.72 22.67 47.30
CA ALA A 195 -15.14 21.53 46.58
C ALA A 195 -16.19 20.47 46.16
N ALA A 196 -17.43 20.57 46.62
CA ALA A 196 -18.48 19.57 46.39
C ALA A 196 -19.41 19.88 45.20
N GLN A 197 -19.09 20.90 44.40
CA GLN A 197 -19.90 21.32 43.26
C GLN A 197 -19.07 21.66 42.02
N ALA A 198 -17.94 20.95 41.84
CA ALA A 198 -17.49 20.67 40.48
C ALA A 198 -18.54 19.73 39.89
N ALA A 199 -19.38 20.25 38.98
CA ALA A 199 -20.27 19.42 38.17
C ALA A 199 -19.45 18.22 37.70
N ARG A 200 -19.83 17.01 38.13
CA ARG A 200 -19.17 15.76 37.76
C ARG A 200 -19.21 15.71 36.24
N ARG A 201 -18.12 16.11 35.58
CA ARG A 201 -18.06 16.17 34.11
C ARG A 201 -18.44 14.77 33.64
N LYS A 202 -19.52 14.68 32.87
CA LYS A 202 -19.95 13.40 32.30
C LYS A 202 -18.77 12.89 31.47
N GLU A 203 -18.31 11.68 31.78
CA GLU A 203 -17.19 11.05 31.10
C GLU A 203 -17.46 11.04 29.59
N ARG A 204 -16.49 11.52 28.80
CA ARG A 204 -16.56 11.57 27.35
C ARG A 204 -16.07 10.25 26.80
N VAL A 205 -17.00 9.39 26.46
CA VAL A 205 -16.71 8.05 25.93
C VAL A 205 -17.01 7.99 24.44
N LEU A 206 -16.13 7.34 23.69
CA LEU A 206 -16.34 6.95 22.29
C LEU A 206 -16.34 5.43 22.19
N CYS A 207 -17.35 4.86 21.52
CA CYS A 207 -17.29 3.50 21.01
C CYS A 207 -16.99 3.52 19.52
N LEU A 208 -15.82 3.00 19.15
CA LEU A 208 -15.34 2.88 17.79
C LEU A 208 -15.45 1.42 17.34
N PHE A 209 -16.09 1.19 16.21
CA PHE A 209 -16.38 -0.15 15.70
C PHE A 209 -15.68 -0.39 14.37
N ASP A 210 -15.09 -1.57 14.21
CA ASP A 210 -14.95 -2.15 12.88
C ASP A 210 -16.34 -2.38 12.22
N VAL A 211 -16.37 -2.56 10.90
CA VAL A 211 -17.61 -2.74 10.13
C VAL A 211 -17.87 -4.22 9.83
N ASP A 212 -16.98 -4.88 9.08
CA ASP A 212 -17.21 -6.19 8.48
C ASP A 212 -17.00 -7.34 9.47
N GLY A 213 -18.08 -8.01 9.87
CA GLY A 213 -18.08 -9.07 10.88
C GLY A 213 -18.27 -8.53 12.30
N THR A 214 -18.07 -7.23 12.51
CA THR A 214 -18.25 -6.53 13.78
C THR A 214 -19.64 -5.89 13.91
N LEU A 215 -20.10 -5.15 12.90
CA LEU A 215 -21.44 -4.54 12.86
C LEU A 215 -22.34 -5.15 11.80
N THR A 216 -21.77 -5.68 10.72
CA THR A 216 -22.50 -6.29 9.62
C THR A 216 -21.94 -7.68 9.30
N PRO A 217 -22.69 -8.58 8.65
CA PRO A 217 -22.05 -9.68 7.92
C PRO A 217 -21.11 -9.10 6.86
N ALA A 218 -19.96 -9.74 6.62
CA ALA A 218 -18.93 -9.20 5.74
C ALA A 218 -19.47 -8.76 4.36
N ARG A 219 -19.28 -7.48 4.02
CA ARG A 219 -19.73 -6.79 2.81
C ARG A 219 -21.24 -6.78 2.58
N GLN A 220 -22.03 -6.97 3.64
CA GLN A 220 -23.48 -6.90 3.59
C GLN A 220 -24.01 -5.72 4.39
N LYS A 221 -25.30 -5.43 4.20
CA LYS A 221 -26.02 -4.36 4.90
C LYS A 221 -26.23 -4.72 6.38
N ILE A 222 -26.20 -3.70 7.22
CA ILE A 222 -26.43 -3.82 8.67
C ILE A 222 -27.85 -4.34 8.95
N ASP A 223 -27.95 -5.19 9.96
CA ASP A 223 -29.23 -5.63 10.50
C ASP A 223 -29.97 -4.44 11.15
N PRO A 224 -31.26 -4.20 10.83
CA PRO A 224 -32.05 -3.14 11.44
C PRO A 224 -32.05 -3.15 12.98
N GLU A 225 -31.97 -4.31 13.62
CA GLU A 225 -31.91 -4.42 15.08
C GLU A 225 -30.60 -3.87 15.63
N VAL A 226 -29.47 -4.18 14.98
CA VAL A 226 -28.14 -3.66 15.34
C VAL A 226 -28.11 -2.15 15.12
N ALA A 227 -28.60 -1.68 13.98
CA ALA A 227 -28.67 -0.25 13.67
C ALA A 227 -29.51 0.53 14.71
N THR A 228 -30.67 -0.01 15.09
CA THR A 228 -31.53 0.57 16.14
C THR A 228 -30.82 0.61 17.48
N PHE A 229 -30.11 -0.47 17.84
CA PHE A 229 -29.34 -0.51 19.07
C PHE A 229 -28.21 0.52 19.10
N LEU A 230 -27.50 0.73 18.00
CA LEU A 230 -26.43 1.73 17.92
C LEU A 230 -26.96 3.15 18.18
N GLN A 231 -28.15 3.49 17.65
CA GLN A 231 -28.79 4.77 17.97
C GLN A 231 -29.19 4.88 19.45
N LYS A 232 -29.63 3.78 20.07
CA LYS A 232 -29.85 3.73 21.53
C LYS A 232 -28.54 3.94 22.30
N LEU A 233 -27.45 3.28 21.87
CA LEU A 233 -26.11 3.43 22.46
C LEU A 233 -25.60 4.88 22.37
N ARG A 234 -25.86 5.55 21.24
CA ARG A 234 -25.50 6.96 21.00
C ARG A 234 -26.11 7.94 22.03
N SER A 235 -27.18 7.56 22.73
CA SER A 235 -27.73 8.37 23.84
C SER A 235 -26.84 8.39 25.10
N ARG A 236 -25.90 7.44 25.22
CA ARG A 236 -24.99 7.29 26.37
C ARG A 236 -23.56 7.73 26.05
N VAL A 237 -23.08 7.41 24.85
CA VAL A 237 -21.69 7.61 24.38
C VAL A 237 -21.69 8.14 22.95
N GLN A 238 -20.57 8.70 22.48
CA GLN A 238 -20.40 8.93 21.05
C GLN A 238 -20.08 7.60 20.36
N ILE A 239 -20.48 7.47 19.09
CA ILE A 239 -20.22 6.27 18.29
C ILE A 239 -19.51 6.62 17.00
N GLY A 240 -18.59 5.76 16.57
CA GLY A 240 -17.92 5.91 15.29
C GLY A 240 -17.61 4.56 14.65
N VAL A 241 -17.34 4.58 13.34
CA VAL A 241 -16.90 3.39 12.60
C VAL A 241 -15.55 3.62 11.96
N VAL A 242 -14.74 2.57 11.88
CA VAL A 242 -13.47 2.55 11.15
C VAL A 242 -13.36 1.30 10.28
N GLY A 243 -13.14 1.48 8.98
CA GLY A 243 -13.04 0.37 8.04
C GLY A 243 -11.97 0.61 6.98
N GLY A 244 -11.37 -0.46 6.47
CA GLY A 244 -10.39 -0.38 5.38
C GLY A 244 -11.01 -0.13 4.00
N SER A 245 -12.34 -0.26 3.88
CA SER A 245 -13.09 0.03 2.67
C SER A 245 -13.19 1.54 2.39
N ASP A 246 -13.45 1.90 1.13
CA ASP A 246 -13.82 3.26 0.75
C ASP A 246 -15.16 3.68 1.40
N TYR A 247 -15.39 5.00 1.44
CA TYR A 247 -16.58 5.57 2.07
C TYR A 247 -17.88 5.04 1.45
N CYS A 248 -17.96 4.92 0.12
CA CYS A 248 -19.17 4.49 -0.56
C CYS A 248 -19.62 3.09 -0.12
N LYS A 249 -18.68 2.16 0.05
CA LYS A 249 -18.98 0.83 0.57
C LYS A 249 -19.45 0.86 2.02
N ILE A 250 -18.77 1.63 2.87
CA ILE A 250 -19.18 1.76 4.27
C ILE A 250 -20.59 2.37 4.36
N ALA A 251 -20.88 3.37 3.53
CA ALA A 251 -22.18 4.00 3.45
C ALA A 251 -23.27 3.01 2.99
N GLU A 252 -23.02 2.24 1.93
CA GLU A 252 -23.93 1.19 1.44
C GLU A 252 -24.26 0.14 2.52
N GLN A 253 -23.27 -0.22 3.34
CA GLN A 253 -23.45 -1.19 4.42
C GLN A 253 -24.24 -0.63 5.61
N LEU A 254 -24.08 0.66 5.92
CA LEU A 254 -24.58 1.25 7.16
C LEU A 254 -25.79 2.18 6.99
N GLY A 255 -26.27 2.38 5.76
CA GLY A 255 -27.44 3.21 5.48
C GLY A 255 -27.80 3.27 4.00
N ASP A 256 -28.72 4.16 3.67
CA ASP A 256 -29.04 4.55 2.30
C ASP A 256 -28.39 5.91 1.99
N GLY A 257 -27.74 6.04 0.83
CA GLY A 257 -27.04 7.26 0.44
C GLY A 257 -25.97 7.69 1.46
N ASP A 258 -26.03 8.93 1.94
CA ASP A 258 -25.07 9.50 2.89
C ASP A 258 -25.53 9.42 4.35
N GLU A 259 -26.61 8.69 4.66
CA GLU A 259 -27.16 8.60 6.03
C GLU A 259 -26.14 8.17 7.10
N VAL A 260 -25.08 7.45 6.71
CA VAL A 260 -24.04 6.96 7.62
C VAL A 260 -23.37 8.08 8.42
N ILE A 261 -23.13 9.25 7.82
CA ILE A 261 -22.45 10.38 8.48
C ILE A 261 -23.35 11.13 9.46
N GLU A 262 -24.66 10.89 9.38
CA GLU A 262 -25.64 11.41 10.33
C GLU A 262 -25.88 10.42 11.47
N LYS A 263 -25.86 9.11 11.18
CA LYS A 263 -26.06 8.03 12.17
C LYS A 263 -24.89 7.86 13.12
N PHE A 264 -23.66 8.17 12.69
CA PHE A 264 -22.45 8.06 13.50
C PHE A 264 -21.81 9.44 13.72
N ASP A 265 -21.19 9.62 14.88
CA ASP A 265 -20.46 10.85 15.20
C ASP A 265 -19.13 10.92 14.43
N TYR A 266 -18.52 9.76 14.14
CA TYR A 266 -17.32 9.64 13.32
C TYR A 266 -17.46 8.53 12.27
N VAL A 267 -16.99 8.79 11.05
CA VAL A 267 -16.87 7.77 10.00
C VAL A 267 -15.46 7.85 9.43
N PHE A 268 -14.67 6.82 9.69
CA PHE A 268 -13.29 6.68 9.22
C PHE A 268 -13.23 5.63 8.12
N ALA A 269 -13.22 6.09 6.87
CA ALA A 269 -13.02 5.23 5.71
C ALA A 269 -11.53 5.13 5.37
N GLU A 270 -11.14 4.03 4.73
CA GLU A 270 -9.75 3.71 4.41
C GLU A 270 -8.83 3.85 5.64
N ASN A 271 -9.21 3.21 6.74
CA ASN A 271 -8.54 3.27 8.05
C ASN A 271 -8.49 4.66 8.71
N GLY A 272 -9.18 5.65 8.15
CA GLY A 272 -9.23 7.02 8.65
C GLY A 272 -8.47 8.02 7.80
N THR A 273 -7.89 7.62 6.67
CA THR A 273 -7.34 8.58 5.70
C THR A 273 -8.43 9.44 5.07
N VAL A 274 -9.68 8.98 5.10
CA VAL A 274 -10.88 9.78 4.83
C VAL A 274 -11.72 9.82 6.11
N GLN A 275 -11.95 11.03 6.64
CA GLN A 275 -12.62 11.21 7.92
C GLN A 275 -13.83 12.14 7.81
N TYR A 276 -14.98 11.66 8.30
CA TYR A 276 -16.13 12.49 8.62
C TYR A 276 -16.28 12.59 10.14
N LYS A 277 -16.63 13.79 10.61
CA LYS A 277 -16.94 14.08 12.01
C LYS A 277 -18.18 14.94 12.08
N HIS A 278 -19.19 14.46 12.80
CA HIS A 278 -20.51 15.10 12.94
C HIS A 278 -21.06 15.56 11.58
N GLY A 279 -21.10 14.66 10.60
CA GLY A 279 -21.55 14.93 9.23
C GLY A 279 -20.58 15.71 8.33
N ARG A 280 -19.48 16.25 8.85
CA ARG A 280 -18.54 17.07 8.08
C ARG A 280 -17.28 16.29 7.68
N LEU A 281 -16.93 16.31 6.39
CA LEU A 281 -15.63 15.84 5.91
C LEU A 281 -14.51 16.73 6.48
N LEU A 282 -13.60 16.12 7.23
CA LEU A 282 -12.46 16.81 7.87
C LEU A 282 -11.20 16.76 7.03
N SER A 283 -10.83 15.55 6.61
CA SER A 283 -9.55 15.32 5.96
C SER A 283 -9.68 14.19 4.93
N LYS A 284 -8.87 14.34 3.89
CA LYS A 284 -8.60 13.30 2.90
C LYS A 284 -7.09 13.32 2.66
N GLN A 285 -6.37 12.44 3.34
CA GLN A 285 -4.94 12.29 3.13
C GLN A 285 -4.70 11.23 2.05
N THR A 286 -3.79 11.54 1.14
CA THR A 286 -3.46 10.66 0.03
C THR A 286 -2.05 10.11 0.21
N ILE A 287 -1.84 8.86 -0.20
CA ILE A 287 -0.55 8.17 -0.04
C ILE A 287 0.60 8.92 -0.72
N GLN A 288 0.36 9.56 -1.88
CA GLN A 288 1.36 10.37 -2.58
C GLN A 288 1.79 11.60 -1.79
N ASN A 289 0.87 12.26 -1.07
CA ASN A 289 1.22 13.42 -0.26
C ASN A 289 2.05 13.03 0.97
N HIS A 290 1.89 11.80 1.46
CA HIS A 290 2.61 11.31 2.63
C HIS A 290 3.98 10.72 2.30
N LEU A 291 4.04 9.86 1.27
CA LEU A 291 5.29 9.21 0.86
C LEU A 291 6.17 10.11 -0.01
N GLY A 292 5.56 11.07 -0.72
CA GLY A 292 6.20 11.80 -1.82
C GLY A 292 6.24 10.98 -3.11
N GLU A 293 6.26 11.68 -4.24
CA GLU A 293 6.21 11.05 -5.57
C GLU A 293 7.42 10.15 -5.85
N GLU A 294 8.62 10.53 -5.42
CA GLU A 294 9.85 9.74 -5.67
C GLU A 294 9.75 8.33 -5.07
N LEU A 295 9.42 8.23 -3.78
CA LEU A 295 9.30 6.93 -3.10
C LEU A 295 8.12 6.11 -3.65
N LEU A 296 7.02 6.78 -3.94
CA LEU A 296 5.84 6.14 -4.50
C LEU A 296 6.13 5.56 -5.89
N GLN A 297 6.86 6.30 -6.73
CA GLN A 297 7.25 5.86 -8.06
C GLN A 297 8.29 4.74 -8.01
N ASP A 298 9.27 4.80 -7.09
CA ASP A 298 10.19 3.68 -6.82
C ASP A 298 9.41 2.40 -6.52
N LEU A 299 8.41 2.48 -5.63
CA LEU A 299 7.56 1.36 -5.24
C LEU A 299 6.75 0.82 -6.42
N ILE A 300 6.13 1.71 -7.21
CA ILE A 300 5.34 1.33 -8.39
C ILE A 300 6.23 0.65 -9.43
N ASN A 301 7.37 1.24 -9.76
CA ASN A 301 8.31 0.73 -10.76
C ASN A 301 8.90 -0.63 -10.34
N PHE A 302 9.24 -0.79 -9.06
CA PHE A 302 9.66 -2.07 -8.52
C PHE A 302 8.55 -3.12 -8.67
N CYS A 303 7.30 -2.77 -8.30
CA CYS A 303 6.16 -3.68 -8.41
C CYS A 303 5.92 -4.12 -9.86
N LEU A 304 5.93 -3.17 -10.80
CA LEU A 304 5.76 -3.43 -12.24
C LEU A 304 6.87 -4.35 -12.77
N SER A 305 8.13 -4.03 -12.43
CA SER A 305 9.30 -4.83 -12.83
C SER A 305 9.21 -6.26 -12.29
N TYR A 306 8.90 -6.41 -11.00
CA TYR A 306 8.74 -7.73 -10.37
C TYR A 306 7.62 -8.53 -11.05
N MET A 307 6.45 -7.92 -11.26
CA MET A 307 5.32 -8.59 -11.89
C MET A 307 5.54 -8.91 -13.38
N ALA A 308 6.35 -8.13 -14.10
CA ALA A 308 6.72 -8.43 -15.48
C ALA A 308 7.45 -9.77 -15.59
N LEU A 309 8.29 -10.10 -14.59
CA LEU A 309 9.03 -11.36 -14.52
C LEU A 309 8.20 -12.56 -14.02
N LEU A 310 7.05 -12.32 -13.38
CA LEU A 310 6.15 -13.40 -12.96
C LEU A 310 5.40 -13.99 -14.16
N ARG A 311 5.51 -15.30 -14.38
CA ARG A 311 4.64 -16.04 -15.30
C ARG A 311 3.57 -16.77 -14.51
N LEU A 312 2.31 -16.45 -14.82
CA LEU A 312 1.12 -17.07 -14.24
C LEU A 312 0.33 -17.77 -15.35
N PRO A 313 -0.53 -18.76 -15.02
CA PRO A 313 -1.44 -19.36 -16.00
C PRO A 313 -2.28 -18.32 -16.73
N LYS A 314 -2.73 -17.29 -16.00
CA LYS A 314 -3.54 -16.18 -16.51
C LYS A 314 -3.07 -14.87 -15.88
N LYS A 315 -3.06 -13.81 -16.68
CA LYS A 315 -3.00 -12.41 -16.23
C LYS A 315 -4.19 -11.65 -16.84
N ARG A 316 -4.70 -10.68 -16.11
CA ARG A 316 -5.79 -9.78 -16.51
C ARG A 316 -5.25 -8.34 -16.45
N GLY A 317 -6.04 -7.39 -15.97
CA GLY A 317 -5.65 -6.00 -15.80
C GLY A 317 -5.75 -5.54 -14.34
N THR A 318 -5.38 -4.28 -14.09
CA THR A 318 -5.37 -3.69 -12.74
C THR A 318 -4.47 -4.47 -11.78
N PHE A 319 -3.18 -4.54 -12.13
CA PHE A 319 -2.14 -5.15 -11.30
C PHE A 319 -1.78 -4.30 -10.08
N ILE A 320 -1.87 -2.98 -10.24
CA ILE A 320 -1.69 -1.99 -9.21
C ILE A 320 -2.96 -1.14 -9.21
N GLU A 321 -3.69 -1.14 -8.10
CA GLU A 321 -4.86 -0.29 -7.88
C GLU A 321 -4.49 0.79 -6.88
N PHE A 322 -4.57 2.05 -7.32
CA PHE A 322 -4.31 3.21 -6.49
C PHE A 322 -5.57 3.54 -5.68
N ARG A 323 -5.45 3.58 -4.35
CA ARG A 323 -6.49 4.05 -3.42
C ARG A 323 -5.99 5.29 -2.69
N ASN A 324 -6.82 5.91 -1.84
CA ASN A 324 -6.37 7.10 -1.11
C ASN A 324 -5.31 6.72 -0.08
N GLY A 325 -5.57 5.66 0.70
CA GLY A 325 -4.70 5.22 1.79
C GLY A 325 -3.56 4.26 1.41
N MET A 326 -3.62 3.65 0.23
CA MET A 326 -2.81 2.45 -0.07
C MET A 326 -2.73 2.12 -1.56
N LEU A 327 -1.78 1.26 -1.89
CA LEU A 327 -1.70 0.55 -3.16
C LEU A 327 -2.12 -0.90 -2.97
N ASN A 328 -3.10 -1.39 -3.74
CA ASN A 328 -3.40 -2.81 -3.79
C ASN A 328 -2.66 -3.46 -4.97
N ILE A 329 -1.82 -4.46 -4.68
CA ILE A 329 -0.98 -5.13 -5.67
C ILE A 329 -1.50 -6.55 -5.90
N SER A 330 -1.88 -6.87 -7.15
CA SER A 330 -2.46 -8.15 -7.57
C SER A 330 -1.64 -8.75 -8.72
N PRO A 331 -0.85 -9.83 -8.49
CA PRO A 331 -0.06 -10.44 -9.55
C PRO A 331 -0.88 -10.97 -10.75
N ILE A 332 -2.08 -11.49 -10.51
CA ILE A 332 -3.01 -11.92 -11.56
C ILE A 332 -3.75 -10.74 -12.20
N GLY A 333 -3.87 -9.60 -11.50
CA GLY A 333 -4.72 -8.46 -11.87
C GLY A 333 -6.13 -8.55 -11.26
N ARG A 334 -6.71 -7.43 -10.82
CA ARG A 334 -8.02 -7.40 -10.12
C ARG A 334 -9.22 -7.62 -11.03
N SER A 335 -9.10 -7.40 -12.34
CA SER A 335 -10.18 -7.63 -13.30
C SER A 335 -10.40 -9.10 -13.67
N CYS A 336 -9.89 -10.03 -12.85
CA CYS A 336 -10.11 -11.47 -13.00
C CYS A 336 -11.47 -11.93 -12.46
N THR A 337 -12.01 -12.99 -13.06
CA THR A 337 -13.27 -13.62 -12.66
C THR A 337 -13.15 -14.34 -11.32
N LEU A 338 -14.26 -14.74 -10.70
CA LEU A 338 -14.23 -15.50 -9.45
C LEU A 338 -13.49 -16.83 -9.58
N GLU A 339 -13.70 -17.55 -10.69
CA GLU A 339 -13.01 -18.81 -10.98
C GLU A 339 -11.49 -18.61 -11.08
N GLU A 340 -11.06 -17.54 -11.74
CA GLU A 340 -9.64 -17.17 -11.86
C GLU A 340 -9.04 -16.76 -10.51
N ARG A 341 -9.82 -16.13 -9.63
CA ARG A 341 -9.39 -15.82 -8.25
C ARG A 341 -9.13 -17.08 -7.45
N ILE A 342 -9.99 -18.09 -7.59
CA ILE A 342 -9.84 -19.40 -6.93
C ILE A 342 -8.58 -20.10 -7.47
N GLU A 343 -8.44 -20.19 -8.79
CA GLU A 343 -7.27 -20.79 -9.45
C GLU A 343 -5.95 -20.14 -8.99
N PHE A 344 -5.90 -18.79 -8.97
CA PHE A 344 -4.73 -18.07 -8.48
C PHE A 344 -4.47 -18.31 -6.99
N SER A 345 -5.50 -18.34 -6.15
CA SER A 345 -5.37 -18.58 -4.71
C SER A 345 -4.76 -19.95 -4.42
N GLU A 346 -5.17 -20.98 -5.16
CA GLU A 346 -4.58 -22.32 -5.05
C GLU A 346 -3.12 -22.35 -5.50
N LEU A 347 -2.80 -21.67 -6.60
CA LEU A 347 -1.43 -21.54 -7.09
C LEU A 347 -0.55 -20.78 -6.09
N ASP A 348 -1.03 -19.66 -5.57
CA ASP A 348 -0.32 -18.82 -4.60
C ASP A 348 -0.01 -19.57 -3.30
N LYS A 349 -0.91 -20.44 -2.83
CA LYS A 349 -0.65 -21.34 -1.69
C LYS A 349 0.51 -22.31 -1.97
N LYS A 350 0.60 -22.84 -3.20
CA LYS A 350 1.65 -23.80 -3.60
C LYS A 350 2.99 -23.11 -3.84
N GLU A 351 2.98 -21.99 -4.55
CA GLU A 351 4.19 -21.31 -5.03
C GLU A 351 4.64 -20.13 -4.17
N LYS A 352 3.80 -19.69 -3.23
CA LYS A 352 4.03 -18.56 -2.31
C LYS A 352 4.35 -17.26 -3.06
N ILE A 353 3.59 -16.96 -4.11
CA ILE A 353 3.86 -15.85 -5.04
C ILE A 353 3.82 -14.52 -4.31
N ARG A 354 2.70 -14.22 -3.64
CA ARG A 354 2.51 -12.97 -2.88
C ARG A 354 3.47 -12.85 -1.70
N GLU A 355 3.72 -13.95 -1.00
CA GLU A 355 4.67 -13.98 0.14
C GLU A 355 6.08 -13.62 -0.32
N LYS A 356 6.59 -14.25 -1.38
CA LYS A 356 7.91 -13.93 -1.96
C LYS A 356 7.99 -12.49 -2.45
N PHE A 357 6.92 -11.99 -3.06
CA PHE A 357 6.86 -10.62 -3.55
C PHE A 357 6.90 -9.61 -2.39
N VAL A 358 6.10 -9.84 -1.34
CA VAL A 358 6.13 -9.00 -0.13
C VAL A 358 7.50 -9.02 0.55
N GLU A 359 8.17 -10.18 0.64
CA GLU A 359 9.52 -10.23 1.23
C GLU A 359 10.57 -9.49 0.39
N ALA A 360 10.47 -9.55 -0.94
CA ALA A 360 11.32 -8.74 -1.82
C ALA A 360 11.07 -7.24 -1.62
N LEU A 361 9.82 -6.81 -1.54
CA LEU A 361 9.43 -5.43 -1.27
C LEU A 361 9.93 -4.95 0.10
N LYS A 362 9.75 -5.75 1.17
CA LYS A 362 10.26 -5.41 2.50
C LYS A 362 11.77 -5.22 2.52
N THR A 363 12.49 -6.05 1.75
CA THR A 363 13.95 -5.98 1.66
C THR A 363 14.38 -4.72 0.91
N GLU A 364 13.78 -4.45 -0.25
CA GLU A 364 14.10 -3.28 -1.09
C GLU A 364 13.78 -1.96 -0.38
N PHE A 365 12.62 -1.89 0.28
CA PHE A 365 12.12 -0.68 0.94
C PHE A 365 12.36 -0.69 2.45
N ALA A 366 13.35 -1.45 2.92
CA ALA A 366 13.70 -1.54 4.33
C ALA A 366 14.01 -0.14 4.91
N GLY A 367 13.37 0.21 6.02
CA GLY A 367 13.55 1.51 6.68
C GLY A 367 12.83 2.69 6.01
N LYS A 368 12.14 2.49 4.88
CA LYS A 368 11.40 3.56 4.18
C LYS A 368 9.94 3.71 4.64
N GLY A 369 9.60 3.18 5.82
CA GLY A 369 8.27 3.37 6.43
C GLY A 369 7.11 2.73 5.67
N LEU A 370 7.32 1.61 4.97
CA LEU A 370 6.23 0.86 4.32
C LEU A 370 5.80 -0.35 5.15
N ARG A 371 4.51 -0.68 5.04
CA ARG A 371 3.88 -1.87 5.61
C ARG A 371 3.13 -2.63 4.53
N PHE A 372 2.96 -3.92 4.77
CA PHE A 372 2.41 -4.87 3.81
C PHE A 372 1.42 -5.77 4.52
N SER A 373 0.18 -5.82 4.02
CA SER A 373 -0.84 -6.73 4.53
C SER A 373 -1.33 -7.65 3.42
N ARG A 374 -1.37 -8.96 3.68
CA ARG A 374 -1.93 -9.92 2.73
C ARG A 374 -3.45 -9.94 2.87
N GLY A 375 -4.15 -9.19 2.03
CA GLY A 375 -5.61 -9.14 1.99
C GLY A 375 -6.22 -10.05 0.91
N GLY A 376 -7.12 -10.95 1.31
CA GLY A 376 -7.95 -11.74 0.39
C GLY A 376 -7.22 -12.80 -0.44
N MET A 377 -7.79 -13.16 -1.60
CA MET A 377 -7.36 -14.31 -2.41
C MET A 377 -6.26 -14.01 -3.42
N ILE A 378 -6.20 -12.77 -3.93
CA ILE A 378 -5.39 -12.46 -5.13
C ILE A 378 -4.36 -11.35 -4.95
N SER A 379 -4.46 -10.54 -3.90
CA SER A 379 -3.65 -9.35 -3.75
C SER A 379 -3.07 -9.20 -2.35
N PHE A 380 -2.29 -8.15 -2.17
CA PHE A 380 -1.83 -7.63 -0.89
C PHE A 380 -1.82 -6.10 -0.98
N ASP A 381 -1.92 -5.45 0.16
CA ASP A 381 -1.94 -3.98 0.29
C ASP A 381 -0.57 -3.48 0.74
N VAL A 382 -0.14 -2.36 0.18
CA VAL A 382 1.05 -1.59 0.57
C VAL A 382 0.59 -0.22 1.05
N PHE A 383 0.98 0.13 2.26
CA PHE A 383 0.57 1.38 2.91
C PHE A 383 1.70 1.91 3.79
N PRO A 384 1.71 3.21 4.13
CA PRO A 384 2.68 3.76 5.05
C PRO A 384 2.57 3.13 6.44
N GLU A 385 3.67 3.08 7.17
CA GLU A 385 3.67 2.67 8.56
C GLU A 385 2.73 3.53 9.40
N GLY A 386 1.89 2.88 10.21
CA GLY A 386 0.86 3.55 11.02
C GLY A 386 -0.47 3.81 10.29
N TRP A 387 -0.57 3.52 9.00
CA TRP A 387 -1.82 3.67 8.22
C TRP A 387 -2.74 2.43 8.30
N ASP A 388 -2.51 1.56 9.27
CA ASP A 388 -3.54 0.62 9.75
C ASP A 388 -4.63 1.40 10.53
N LYS A 389 -5.59 0.70 11.14
CA LYS A 389 -6.73 1.34 11.82
C LYS A 389 -6.31 2.34 12.91
N ARG A 390 -5.09 2.26 13.46
CA ARG A 390 -4.57 3.26 14.42
C ARG A 390 -4.49 4.66 13.85
N TYR A 391 -4.43 4.83 12.53
CA TYR A 391 -4.37 6.13 11.87
C TYR A 391 -5.50 7.07 12.32
N CYS A 392 -6.71 6.54 12.53
CA CYS A 392 -7.83 7.36 13.00
C CYS A 392 -7.64 7.91 14.42
N LEU A 393 -6.83 7.26 15.26
CA LEU A 393 -6.63 7.63 16.66
C LEU A 393 -5.91 8.98 16.80
N ASP A 394 -5.03 9.34 15.87
CA ASP A 394 -4.30 10.62 15.91
C ASP A 394 -5.25 11.82 15.78
N SER A 395 -6.36 11.65 15.06
CA SER A 395 -7.42 12.64 14.99
C SER A 395 -8.27 12.67 16.26
N LEU A 396 -8.54 11.49 16.83
CA LEU A 396 -9.32 11.33 18.07
C LEU A 396 -8.61 11.84 19.32
N ASP A 397 -7.27 11.83 19.34
CA ASP A 397 -6.46 12.39 20.43
C ASP A 397 -6.74 13.88 20.66
N GLN A 398 -7.18 14.60 19.63
CA GLN A 398 -7.52 16.03 19.70
C GLN A 398 -8.91 16.28 20.31
N ASP A 399 -9.75 15.24 20.40
CA ASP A 399 -11.16 15.35 20.78
C ASP A 399 -11.45 15.11 22.27
N SER A 400 -10.38 14.93 23.05
CA SER A 400 -10.41 14.88 24.51
C SER A 400 -11.43 13.85 25.05
N PHE A 401 -11.44 12.66 24.47
CA PHE A 401 -12.17 11.52 25.02
C PHE A 401 -11.45 11.02 26.28
N ASP A 402 -12.22 10.72 27.32
CA ASP A 402 -11.71 10.15 28.55
C ASP A 402 -11.44 8.65 28.35
N THR A 403 -12.29 7.96 27.58
CA THR A 403 -12.13 6.54 27.22
C THR A 403 -12.56 6.29 25.77
N ILE A 404 -11.74 5.57 24.99
CA ILE A 404 -12.08 5.07 23.66
C ILE A 404 -12.19 3.55 23.73
N HIS A 405 -13.40 3.02 23.54
CA HIS A 405 -13.60 1.58 23.39
C HIS A 405 -13.53 1.22 21.91
N PHE A 406 -12.72 0.22 21.58
CA PHE A 406 -12.64 -0.31 20.22
C PHE A 406 -13.25 -1.71 20.17
N PHE A 407 -14.10 -1.99 19.18
CA PHE A 407 -14.71 -3.30 18.96
C PHE A 407 -14.29 -3.83 17.58
N GLY A 408 -13.77 -5.05 17.52
CA GLY A 408 -13.34 -5.69 16.28
C GLY A 408 -13.39 -7.21 16.34
N ASN A 409 -13.49 -7.85 15.18
CA ASN A 409 -13.56 -9.31 15.06
C ASN A 409 -12.22 -9.95 14.68
N GLU A 410 -11.27 -9.20 14.10
CA GLU A 410 -9.96 -9.68 13.67
C GLU A 410 -8.82 -9.18 14.58
N THR A 411 -8.99 -9.31 15.90
CA THR A 411 -8.08 -8.74 16.91
C THR A 411 -6.84 -9.60 17.22
N SER A 412 -6.71 -10.77 16.60
CA SER A 412 -5.54 -11.65 16.76
C SER A 412 -4.38 -11.21 15.87
N PRO A 413 -3.11 -11.53 16.21
CA PRO A 413 -1.95 -11.16 15.38
C PRO A 413 -2.12 -11.53 13.90
N GLY A 414 -2.01 -10.52 13.03
CA GLY A 414 -2.19 -10.65 11.59
C GLY A 414 -3.60 -10.37 11.08
N GLY A 415 -4.58 -10.21 11.97
CA GLY A 415 -5.90 -9.67 11.66
C GLY A 415 -5.86 -8.14 11.56
N ASN A 416 -6.79 -7.57 10.81
CA ASN A 416 -6.76 -6.14 10.47
C ASN A 416 -7.13 -5.19 11.64
N ASP A 417 -7.64 -5.73 12.75
CA ASP A 417 -7.99 -4.99 13.96
C ASP A 417 -6.89 -5.03 15.03
N PHE A 418 -5.90 -5.91 14.87
CA PHE A 418 -4.91 -6.20 15.91
C PHE A 418 -4.21 -4.94 16.42
N GLU A 419 -3.76 -4.08 15.51
CA GLU A 419 -2.96 -2.92 15.88
C GLU A 419 -3.78 -1.87 16.65
N ILE A 420 -5.03 -1.60 16.26
CA ILE A 420 -5.90 -0.64 16.97
C ILE A 420 -6.44 -1.22 18.28
N PHE A 421 -6.73 -2.52 18.31
CA PHE A 421 -7.16 -3.23 19.51
C PHE A 421 -6.07 -3.24 20.59
N ALA A 422 -4.81 -3.40 20.19
CA ALA A 422 -3.67 -3.44 21.10
C ALA A 422 -3.08 -2.05 21.40
N ASP A 423 -3.55 -0.98 20.74
CA ASP A 423 -3.06 0.38 20.98
C ASP A 423 -3.44 0.84 22.40
N PRO A 424 -2.49 1.38 23.20
CA PRO A 424 -2.76 1.78 24.58
C PRO A 424 -3.79 2.91 24.72
N ARG A 425 -4.14 3.61 23.64
CA ARG A 425 -5.21 4.62 23.62
C ARG A 425 -6.62 4.00 23.61
N THR A 426 -6.74 2.69 23.35
CA THR A 426 -8.04 2.01 23.27
C THR A 426 -8.24 0.99 24.38
N VAL A 427 -9.50 0.81 24.78
CA VAL A 427 -9.97 -0.36 25.53
C VAL A 427 -10.56 -1.32 24.49
N GLY A 428 -9.76 -2.29 24.06
CA GLY A 428 -10.11 -3.23 23.01
C GLY A 428 -11.09 -4.33 23.47
N HIS A 429 -12.09 -4.59 22.63
CA HIS A 429 -13.07 -5.66 22.78
C HIS A 429 -13.06 -6.56 21.55
N SER A 430 -12.70 -7.82 21.72
CA SER A 430 -12.86 -8.81 20.66
C SER A 430 -14.30 -9.31 20.63
N VAL A 431 -14.87 -9.37 19.43
CA VAL A 431 -16.21 -9.89 19.16
C VAL A 431 -16.18 -10.94 18.05
N VAL A 432 -17.23 -11.75 17.92
CA VAL A 432 -17.34 -12.77 16.86
C VAL A 432 -18.49 -12.54 15.89
N SER A 433 -19.40 -11.61 16.20
CA SER A 433 -20.56 -11.28 15.37
C SER A 433 -21.18 -9.93 15.74
N PRO A 434 -22.05 -9.37 14.89
CA PRO A 434 -22.83 -8.17 15.24
C PRO A 434 -23.65 -8.30 16.52
N GLN A 435 -24.22 -9.48 16.78
CA GLN A 435 -24.99 -9.75 17.98
C GLN A 435 -24.12 -9.78 19.24
N ASP A 436 -22.91 -10.33 19.16
CA ASP A 436 -21.91 -10.28 20.26
C ASP A 436 -21.48 -8.83 20.54
N THR A 437 -21.30 -8.00 19.51
CA THR A 437 -21.05 -6.56 19.67
C THR A 437 -22.18 -5.86 20.44
N VAL A 438 -23.43 -6.12 20.06
CA VAL A 438 -24.61 -5.58 20.76
C VAL A 438 -24.63 -6.04 22.22
N GLN A 439 -24.41 -7.33 22.47
CA GLN A 439 -24.38 -7.88 23.82
C GLN A 439 -23.30 -7.23 24.68
N ARG A 440 -22.06 -7.14 24.18
CA ARG A 440 -20.95 -6.53 24.90
C ARG A 440 -21.22 -5.05 25.22
N CYS A 441 -21.81 -4.32 24.27
CA CYS A 441 -22.20 -2.92 24.52
C CYS A 441 -23.32 -2.80 25.56
N ARG A 442 -24.27 -3.74 25.60
CA ARG A 442 -25.30 -3.78 26.66
C ARG A 442 -24.69 -4.00 28.04
N GLU A 443 -23.79 -4.97 28.16
CA GLU A 443 -23.10 -5.28 29.42
C GLU A 443 -22.31 -4.08 29.97
N ILE A 444 -21.65 -3.32 29.08
CA ILE A 444 -20.79 -2.19 29.48
C ILE A 444 -21.61 -0.92 29.75
N PHE A 445 -22.52 -0.55 28.83
CA PHE A 445 -23.16 0.77 28.83
C PHE A 445 -24.61 0.77 29.31
N PHE A 446 -25.22 -0.42 29.46
CA PHE A 446 -26.58 -0.61 29.98
C PHE A 446 -26.64 -1.72 31.05
N PRO A 447 -25.75 -1.73 32.06
CA PRO A 447 -25.68 -2.82 33.05
C PRO A 447 -26.98 -2.98 33.85
N GLU A 448 -27.73 -1.90 34.04
CA GLU A 448 -29.03 -1.91 34.74
C GLU A 448 -30.09 -2.75 34.02
N THR A 449 -29.98 -2.90 32.69
CA THR A 449 -30.94 -3.67 31.87
C THR A 449 -30.44 -5.07 31.53
N ALA A 450 -29.22 -5.43 31.93
CA ALA A 450 -28.63 -6.74 31.62
C ALA A 450 -29.27 -7.90 32.40
N HIS A 451 -30.05 -7.61 33.44
CA HIS A 451 -30.78 -8.61 34.24
C HIS A 451 -32.22 -8.88 33.78
N GLU A 452 -32.69 -8.26 32.69
CA GLU A 452 -34.06 -8.41 32.17
C GLU A 452 -34.18 -9.20 30.86
N ALA A 453 -33.08 -9.79 30.35
CA ALA A 453 -33.05 -10.55 29.10
C ALA A 453 -32.96 -12.06 29.33
#